data_AF-A0A521DXB8-F1
#
_entry.id   AF-A0A521DXB8-F1
#
_cell.length_a   1.000
_cell.length_b   1.000
_cell.length_c   1.000
_cell.angle_alpha   90.00
_cell.angle_beta   90.00
_cell.angle_gamma   90.00
#
_symmetry.space_group_name_H-M   'P 1'
#
loop_
_entity.id
_entity.type
_entity.pdbx_description
1 polymer ?
#
loop_
_entity_poly.entity_id
_entity_poly.type
_entity_poly.pdbx_seq_one_letter_code
_entity_poly.pdbx_strand_id
1 'polypeptide(L)' 'MKSIYKYLFFIGLSMFVLSIIMFFTSVGLFTARGDYSEIIVNLGELSFFLWHPFLIIGIFLTIVGIVGRLKKKSIKIY' A
#
# COMPACT_ATOMS: atom_id res chain seq x y z
N MET A 1 11.75 11.03 18.94
CA MET A 1 11.27 9.83 18.17
C MET A 1 9.86 9.32 18.53
N LYS A 2 8.93 10.08 19.16
CA LYS A 2 7.54 9.60 19.38
C LYS A 2 6.72 9.50 18.08
N SER A 3 7.04 10.33 17.09
CA SER A 3 6.24 10.47 15.87
C SER A 3 6.58 9.47 14.77
N ILE A 4 7.82 8.95 14.72
CA ILE A 4 8.29 8.10 13.61
C ILE A 4 7.44 6.84 13.42
N TYR A 5 7.12 6.09 14.48
CA TYR A 5 6.28 4.89 14.37
C TYR A 5 4.83 5.20 14.00
N LYS A 6 4.34 6.40 14.36
CA LYS A 6 3.01 6.88 13.96
C LYS A 6 3.01 7.17 12.46
N TYR A 7 4.01 7.90 11.95
CA TYR A 7 4.15 8.18 10.53
C TYR A 7 4.37 6.90 9.70
N LEU A 8 5.25 6.00 10.13
CA LEU A 8 5.48 4.72 9.44
C LEU A 8 4.20 3.91 9.29
N PHE A 9 3.36 3.89 10.32
CA PHE A 9 2.05 3.24 10.21
C PHE A 9 1.11 3.94 9.23
N PHE A 10 1.00 5.27 9.27
CA PHE A 10 0.13 5.98 8.33
C PHE A 10 0.61 5.84 6.89
N ILE A 11 1.92 5.89 6.65
CA ILE A 11 2.53 5.64 5.34
C ILE A 11 2.23 4.21 4.90
N GLY A 12 2.51 3.21 5.73
CA GLY A 12 2.23 1.80 5.41
C GLY A 12 0.75 1.56 5.11
N LEU A 13 -0.15 2.14 5.90
CA LEU A 13 -1.60 2.04 5.70
C LEU A 13 -2.02 2.72 4.39
N SER A 14 -1.49 3.90 4.07
CA SER A 14 -1.78 4.57 2.79
C SER A 14 -1.28 3.78 1.60
N MET A 15 -0.10 3.16 1.69
CA MET A 15 0.45 2.31 0.62
C MET A 15 -0.38 1.04 0.43
N PHE A 16 -0.87 0.46 1.53
CA PHE A 16 -1.78 -0.67 1.47
C PHE A 16 -3.11 -0.31 0.79
N VAL A 17 -3.74 0.80 1.16
CA VAL A 17 -4.97 1.29 0.51
C VAL A 17 -4.73 1.60 -0.97
N LEU A 18 -3.61 2.25 -1.29
CA LEU A 18 -3.23 2.53 -2.67
C LEU A 18 -3.06 1.25 -3.49
N SER A 19 -2.43 0.22 -2.94
CA SER A 19 -2.30 -1.10 -3.58
C SER A 19 -3.67 -1.71 -3.90
N ILE A 20 -4.64 -1.61 -2.98
CA ILE A 20 -6.01 -2.08 -3.21
C ILE A 20 -6.66 -1.33 -4.39
N ILE A 21 -6.51 -0.01 -4.45
CA ILE A 21 -7.04 0.78 -5.56
C ILE A 21 -6.39 0.35 -6.87
N MET A 22 -5.06 0.23 -6.91
CA MET A 22 -4.32 -0.21 -8.10
C MET A 22 -4.76 -1.59 -8.57
N PHE A 23 -5.06 -2.51 -7.65
CA PHE A 23 -5.60 -3.83 -7.98
C PHE A 23 -6.94 -3.72 -8.70
N PHE A 24 -7.91 -3.03 -8.10
CA PHE A 24 -9.24 -2.92 -8.66
C PHE A 24 -9.22 -2.18 -9.99
N THR A 25 -8.43 -1.12 -10.10
CA THR A 25 -8.24 -0.38 -11.36
C THR A 25 -7.63 -1.28 -12.43
N SER A 26 -6.58 -2.03 -12.11
CA SER A 26 -5.93 -2.93 -13.05
C SER A 26 -6.87 -4.06 -13.51
N VAL A 27 -7.50 -4.77 -12.58
CA VAL A 27 -8.47 -5.85 -12.90
C VAL A 27 -9.66 -5.30 -13.68
N GLY A 28 -10.15 -4.11 -13.33
CA GLY A 28 -11.20 -3.42 -14.05
C GLY A 28 -10.81 -3.12 -15.50
N LEU A 29 -9.60 -2.60 -15.72
CA LEU A 29 -9.07 -2.30 -17.05
C LEU A 29 -8.81 -3.57 -17.88
N PHE A 30 -8.34 -4.66 -17.27
CA PHE A 30 -8.18 -5.94 -17.96
C PHE A 30 -9.51 -6.61 -18.34
N THR A 31 -10.55 -6.38 -17.56
CA THR A 31 -11.88 -6.96 -17.81
C THR A 31 -12.69 -6.12 -18.79
N ALA A 32 -12.40 -4.82 -18.88
CA ALA A 32 -13.06 -3.90 -19.78
C ALA A 32 -12.79 -4.29 -21.25
N ARG A 33 -13.83 -4.69 -21.97
CA ARG A 33 -13.76 -4.99 -23.40
C ARG A 33 -14.16 -3.75 -24.18
N GLY A 34 -13.20 -3.12 -24.86
CA GLY A 34 -13.40 -1.90 -25.64
C GLY A 34 -12.14 -1.50 -26.39
N ASP A 35 -12.30 -0.62 -27.38
CA ASP A 35 -11.18 -0.01 -28.10
C ASP A 35 -10.63 1.15 -27.25
N TYR A 36 -9.78 0.79 -26.28
CA TYR A 36 -9.13 1.75 -25.40
C TYR A 36 -7.81 2.20 -26.01
N SER A 37 -7.48 3.47 -25.81
CA SER A 37 -6.18 4.00 -26.24
C SER A 37 -5.04 3.25 -25.54
N GLU A 38 -3.91 3.13 -26.24
CA GLU A 38 -2.71 2.45 -25.76
C GLU A 38 -2.23 2.97 -24.39
N ILE A 39 -2.47 4.26 -24.12
CA ILE A 39 -2.19 4.90 -22.82
C ILE A 39 -2.96 4.21 -21.68
N ILE A 40 -4.25 3.94 -21.88
CA ILE A 40 -5.11 3.34 -20.85
C ILE A 40 -4.69 1.89 -20.58
N VAL A 41 -4.35 1.14 -21.64
CA VAL A 41 -3.85 -0.24 -21.52
C VAL A 41 -2.54 -0.28 -20.74
N ASN A 42 -1.58 0.57 -21.11
CA ASN A 42 -0.30 0.68 -20.41
C ASN A 42 -0.46 1.09 -18.93
N LEU A 43 -1.42 1.97 -18.62
CA LEU A 43 -1.75 2.32 -17.23
C LEU A 43 -2.26 1.11 -16.44
N GLY A 44 -3.08 0.25 -17.06
CA GLY A 44 -3.61 -0.96 -16.44
C GLY A 44 -2.52 -1.98 -16.11
N GLU A 45 -1.58 -2.19 -17.04
CA GLU A 45 -0.42 -3.06 -16.85
C GLU A 45 0.54 -2.52 -15.79
N LEU A 46 0.86 -1.23 -15.83
CA LEU A 46 1.72 -0.58 -14.85
C LEU A 46 1.09 -0.61 -13.45
N SER A 47 -0.22 -0.41 -13.37
CA SER A 47 -0.98 -0.56 -12.12
C SER A 47 -0.91 -1.99 -11.59
N PHE A 48 -1.02 -3.00 -12.47
CA PHE A 48 -0.87 -4.40 -12.10
C PHE A 48 0.54 -4.70 -11.57
N PHE A 49 1.57 -4.24 -12.29
CA PHE A 49 2.95 -4.53 -11.93
C PHE A 49 3.33 -3.89 -10.59
N LEU A 50 2.92 -2.63 -10.37
CA LEU A 50 3.22 -1.89 -9.14
C LEU A 50 2.34 -2.28 -7.95
N TRP A 51 1.18 -2.89 -8.15
CA TRP A 51 0.28 -3.25 -7.04
C TRP A 51 0.97 -4.12 -5.98
N HIS A 52 1.77 -5.09 -6.44
CA HIS A 52 2.34 -6.14 -5.61
C HIS A 52 3.48 -5.63 -4.72
N PRO A 53 4.49 -4.89 -5.24
CA PRO A 53 5.50 -4.28 -4.38
C PRO A 53 4.90 -3.26 -3.40
N PHE A 54 3.88 -2.49 -3.80
CA PHE A 54 3.20 -1.57 -2.89
C PHE A 54 2.44 -2.30 -1.77
N LEU A 55 1.83 -3.46 -2.07
CA LEU A 55 1.20 -4.30 -1.07
C LEU A 55 2.21 -4.79 -0.03
N ILE A 56 3.32 -5.37 -0.49
CA ILE A 56 4.37 -5.94 0.36
C ILE A 56 4.97 -4.87 1.27
N ILE A 57 5.36 -3.73 0.70
CA ILE A 57 5.97 -2.62 1.45
C ILE A 57 4.94 -2.01 2.41
N GLY A 58 3.69 -1.85 1.98
CA GLY A 58 2.61 -1.32 2.82
C GLY A 58 2.34 -2.18 4.05
N ILE A 59 2.22 -3.50 3.87
CA ILE A 59 2.05 -4.45 4.98
C ILE A 59 3.26 -4.40 5.92
N PHE A 60 4.48 -4.46 5.36
CA PHE A 60 5.70 -4.43 6.14
C PHE A 60 5.80 -3.17 7.02
N LEU A 61 5.62 -1.98 6.43
CA LEU A 61 5.64 -0.71 7.15
C LEU A 61 4.56 -0.62 8.23
N THR A 62 3.36 -1.15 7.93
CA THR A 62 2.25 -1.18 8.89
C THR A 62 2.61 -2.04 10.10
N ILE A 63 3.17 -3.24 9.89
CA ILE A 63 3.63 -4.13 10.96
C ILE A 63 4.72 -3.44 11.80
N VAL A 64 5.74 -2.86 11.16
CA VAL A 64 6.82 -2.14 11.85
C VAL A 64 6.26 -0.98 12.68
N GLY A 65 5.31 -0.22 12.15
CA GLY A 65 4.64 0.87 12.85
C GLY A 65 3.80 0.43 14.05
N ILE A 66 3.18 -0.76 13.99
CA ILE A 66 2.43 -1.36 15.10
C ILE A 66 3.39 -1.89 16.17
N VAL A 67 4.34 -2.74 15.79
CA VAL A 67 5.31 -3.36 16.71
C VAL A 67 6.12 -2.29 17.45
N GLY A 68 6.57 -1.26 16.73
CA GLY A 68 7.30 -0.13 17.33
C GLY A 68 6.46 0.66 18.35
N ARG A 69 5.15 0.79 18.13
CA ARG A 69 4.23 1.41 19.10
C ARG A 69 3.98 0.54 20.33
N LEU A 70 3.82 -0.77 20.14
CA LEU A 70 3.60 -1.74 21.23
C LEU A 70 4.82 -1.83 22.15
N LYS A 71 6.02 -2.02 21.60
CA LYS A 71 7.28 -2.09 22.37
C LYS A 71 7.51 -0.84 23.22
N LYS A 72 7.18 0.33 22.68
CA LYS A 72 7.29 1.60 23.39
C LYS A 72 6.27 1.76 24.51
N LYS A 73 5.05 1.26 24.34
CA LYS A 73 4.02 1.29 25.40
C LYS A 73 4.46 0.45 26.60
N SER A 74 5.07 -0.72 26.35
CA SER A 74 5.58 -1.60 27.41
C SER A 74 6.72 -0.97 28.23
N ILE A 75 7.70 -0.31 27.59
CA ILE A 75 8.83 0.34 28.29
C ILE A 75 8.39 1.50 29.20
N LYS A 76 7.24 2.13 28.93
CA LYS A 76 6.78 3.31 29.66
C LYS A 76 5.96 2.97 30.93
N ILE A 77 5.67 1.68 31.15
CA ILE A 77 4.87 1.17 32.26
C ILE A 77 5.76 0.61 33.40
N TYR A 78 7.04 0.36 33.11
CA TYR A 78 8.10 0.08 34.09
C TYR A 78 8.88 1.36 34.38
#